data_AF-A0A7C3LLG7-F1
#
_entry.id   AF-A0A7C3LLG7-F1
#
_cell.length_a   1.000
_cell.length_b   1.000
_cell.length_c   1.000
_cell.angle_alpha   90.00
_cell.angle_beta   90.00
_cell.angle_gamma   90.00
#
_symmetry.space_group_name_H-M   'P 1'
#
loop_
_entity.id
_entity.type
_entity.pdbx_description
1 polymer ?
#
loop_
_entity_poly.entity_id
_entity_poly.type
_entity_poly.pdbx_seq_one_letter_code
_entity_poly.pdbx_strand_id
1 'polypeptide(L)'
;PAMTRPQAEESIQTGMDIALDEISRGADILGTGDMGIGNTTPSAAIACAFMDASPQRIAGRGTGVDDAGLQRKFSVIGRGLDINKPDPKDGVDVLSKVGGFEIGGLAGVMIGAASKNVPVMVDGFISTAAAMIAITLQPECVDYLIFAHRSRENGHALMLEWLGVKPLLDLDLRLGEGTGAALGISMAEAACKLLAEMATFGEAGVSERE
;
A
#
# COMPACT_ATOMS: atom_id res chain seq x y z
N PRO A 1 6.89 -20.88 5.62
CA PRO A 1 5.80 -19.90 5.38
C PRO A 1 5.70 -18.93 6.56
N ALA A 2 5.18 -17.73 6.34
CA ALA A 2 4.96 -16.73 7.40
C ALA A 2 3.79 -17.14 8.31
N MET A 3 2.72 -17.68 7.72
CA MET A 3 1.51 -18.15 8.40
C MET A 3 0.85 -19.27 7.58
N THR A 4 -0.20 -19.87 8.13
CA THR A 4 -1.05 -20.79 7.34
C THR A 4 -1.99 -20.02 6.42
N ARG A 5 -2.51 -20.66 5.37
CA ARG A 5 -3.49 -20.03 4.47
C ARG A 5 -4.74 -19.53 5.23
N PRO A 6 -5.36 -20.31 6.14
CA PRO A 6 -6.51 -19.81 6.90
C PRO A 6 -6.19 -18.57 7.76
N GLN A 7 -4.98 -18.49 8.32
CA GLN A 7 -4.53 -17.31 9.07
C GLN A 7 -4.34 -16.07 8.17
N ALA A 8 -3.90 -16.27 6.92
CA ALA A 8 -3.82 -15.18 5.95
C ALA A 8 -5.21 -14.67 5.58
N GLU A 9 -6.16 -15.58 5.32
CA GLU A 9 -7.57 -15.26 5.08
C GLU A 9 -8.20 -14.54 6.29
N GLU A 10 -7.93 -15.01 7.51
CA GLU A 10 -8.39 -14.38 8.76
C GLU A 10 -7.80 -12.98 8.94
N SER A 11 -6.53 -12.76 8.59
CA SER A 11 -5.91 -11.42 8.67
C SER A 11 -6.54 -10.43 7.70
N ILE A 12 -6.88 -10.87 6.48
CA ILE A 12 -7.59 -10.07 5.49
C ILE A 12 -9.01 -9.78 5.98
N GLN A 13 -9.72 -10.81 6.44
CA GLN A 13 -11.08 -10.64 6.95
C GLN A 13 -11.13 -9.65 8.13
N THR A 14 -10.16 -9.74 9.04
CA THR A 14 -10.04 -8.80 10.17
C THR A 14 -9.88 -7.36 9.68
N GLY A 15 -9.04 -7.13 8.66
CA GLY A 15 -8.89 -5.82 8.03
C GLY A 15 -10.18 -5.30 7.39
N MET A 16 -10.91 -6.18 6.69
CA MET A 16 -12.20 -5.85 6.08
C MET A 16 -13.22 -5.45 7.15
N ASP A 17 -13.33 -6.22 8.23
CA ASP A 17 -14.27 -5.97 9.32
C ASP A 17 -14.00 -4.62 10.00
N ILE A 18 -12.72 -4.29 10.24
CA ILE A 18 -12.31 -2.99 10.80
C ILE A 18 -12.72 -1.85 9.86
N ALA A 19 -12.41 -1.95 8.56
CA ALA A 19 -12.78 -0.91 7.60
C ALA A 19 -14.30 -0.70 7.55
N LEU A 20 -15.07 -1.79 7.54
CA LEU A 20 -16.52 -1.73 7.52
C LEU A 20 -17.10 -1.12 8.81
N ASP A 21 -16.53 -1.40 9.98
CA ASP A 21 -16.95 -0.79 11.24
C ASP A 21 -16.69 0.73 11.23
N GLU A 22 -15.49 1.18 10.82
CA GLU A 22 -15.15 2.60 10.73
C GLU A 22 -16.02 3.35 9.71
N ILE A 23 -16.30 2.73 8.56
CA ILE A 23 -17.23 3.30 7.56
C ILE A 23 -18.64 3.41 8.13
N SER A 24 -19.10 2.41 8.90
CA SER A 24 -20.42 2.46 9.55
C SER A 24 -20.51 3.59 10.60
N ARG A 25 -19.38 4.00 11.16
CA ARG A 25 -19.25 5.15 12.08
C ARG A 25 -19.15 6.49 11.35
N GLY A 26 -19.14 6.49 10.02
CA GLY A 26 -19.16 7.70 9.19
C GLY A 26 -17.81 8.10 8.61
N ALA A 27 -16.84 7.19 8.52
CA ALA A 27 -15.60 7.46 7.80
C ALA A 27 -15.85 7.53 6.27
N ASP A 28 -15.62 8.69 5.67
CA ASP A 28 -15.76 8.92 4.22
C ASP A 28 -14.43 8.74 3.44
N ILE A 29 -13.32 8.54 4.15
CA ILE A 29 -11.99 8.22 3.61
C ILE A 29 -11.21 7.47 4.69
N LEU A 30 -10.44 6.44 4.30
CA LEU A 30 -9.54 5.73 5.20
C LEU A 30 -8.07 6.00 4.83
N GLY A 31 -7.18 5.86 5.80
CA GLY A 31 -5.72 5.91 5.60
C GLY A 31 -5.08 4.62 6.10
N THR A 32 -4.15 4.08 5.33
CA THR A 32 -3.36 2.91 5.77
C THR A 32 -2.12 3.34 6.54
N GLY A 33 -1.71 2.54 7.52
CA GLY A 33 -0.45 2.71 8.24
C GLY A 33 0.00 1.40 8.84
N ASP A 34 1.31 1.21 8.94
CA ASP A 34 1.92 0.00 9.47
C ASP A 34 2.83 0.30 10.66
N MET A 35 2.97 -0.67 11.55
CA MET A 35 4.03 -0.68 12.54
C MET A 35 4.49 -2.12 12.78
N GLY A 36 5.71 -2.44 12.34
CA GLY A 36 6.26 -3.79 12.48
C GLY A 36 7.77 -3.82 12.30
N ILE A 37 8.51 -4.24 13.32
CA ILE A 37 9.96 -4.36 13.20
C ILE A 37 10.31 -5.43 12.16
N GLY A 38 11.01 -5.03 11.11
CA GLY A 38 11.48 -5.91 10.04
C GLY A 38 10.50 -6.13 8.88
N ASN A 39 9.31 -5.51 8.91
CA ASN A 39 8.24 -5.69 7.91
C ASN A 39 8.58 -5.20 6.48
N THR A 40 9.63 -4.38 6.31
CA THR A 40 10.18 -4.08 4.98
C THR A 40 10.76 -5.32 4.27
N THR A 41 11.09 -6.39 5.01
CA THR A 41 11.56 -7.66 4.44
C THR A 41 10.43 -8.46 3.78
N PRO A 42 9.32 -8.81 4.47
CA PRO A 42 8.18 -9.44 3.82
C PRO A 42 7.55 -8.57 2.74
N SER A 43 7.50 -7.24 2.91
CA SER A 43 7.01 -6.32 1.87
C SER A 43 7.83 -6.41 0.58
N ALA A 44 9.17 -6.46 0.70
CA ALA A 44 10.04 -6.67 -0.45
C ALA A 44 9.90 -8.08 -1.05
N ALA A 45 9.67 -9.11 -0.24
CA ALA A 45 9.45 -10.47 -0.72
C ALA A 45 8.14 -10.58 -1.52
N ILE A 46 7.06 -9.94 -1.06
CA ILE A 46 5.79 -9.84 -1.79
C ILE A 46 6.00 -9.18 -3.16
N ALA A 47 6.66 -8.02 -3.19
CA ALA A 47 6.94 -7.32 -4.44
C ALA A 47 7.83 -8.16 -5.38
N CYS A 48 8.85 -8.84 -4.87
CA CYS A 48 9.67 -9.76 -5.66
C CYS A 48 8.83 -10.91 -6.26
N ALA A 49 7.92 -11.49 -5.48
CA ALA A 49 7.05 -12.58 -5.94
C ALA A 49 6.15 -12.14 -7.10
N PHE A 50 5.49 -10.99 -6.99
CA PHE A 50 4.59 -10.47 -8.03
C PHE A 50 5.30 -9.97 -9.28
N MET A 51 6.50 -9.39 -9.11
CA MET A 51 7.21 -8.72 -10.21
C MET A 51 8.26 -9.60 -10.88
N ASP A 52 8.46 -10.84 -10.40
CA ASP A 52 9.58 -11.71 -10.78
C ASP A 52 10.93 -10.94 -10.73
N ALA A 53 11.12 -10.18 -9.64
CA ALA A 53 12.26 -9.28 -9.48
C ALA A 53 13.25 -9.81 -8.44
N SER A 54 14.53 -9.52 -8.65
CA SER A 54 15.56 -9.89 -7.68
C SER A 54 15.46 -9.05 -6.39
N PRO A 55 15.82 -9.62 -5.21
CA PRO A 55 15.81 -8.88 -3.95
C PRO A 55 16.62 -7.58 -3.97
N GLN A 56 17.68 -7.52 -4.78
CA GLN A 56 18.56 -6.36 -4.93
C GLN A 56 17.87 -5.17 -5.61
N ARG A 57 16.88 -5.43 -6.48
CA ARG A 57 16.11 -4.37 -7.15
C ARG A 57 15.05 -3.78 -6.23
N ILE A 58 14.50 -4.57 -5.33
CA ILE A 58 13.33 -4.20 -4.53
C ILE A 58 13.72 -3.76 -3.11
N ALA A 59 14.53 -4.55 -2.41
CA ALA A 59 14.78 -4.29 -1.00
C ALA A 59 15.72 -3.09 -0.79
N GLY A 60 15.30 -2.18 0.09
CA GLY A 60 16.11 -1.07 0.58
C GLY A 60 16.66 -1.30 1.98
N ARG A 61 17.30 -0.25 2.53
CA ARG A 61 17.87 -0.27 3.88
C ARG A 61 16.83 -0.23 5.00
N GLY A 62 15.55 0.04 4.70
CA GLY A 62 14.52 0.19 5.72
C GLY A 62 14.93 1.22 6.78
N THR A 63 14.93 0.78 8.04
CA THR A 63 15.31 1.57 9.22
C THR A 63 16.81 1.91 9.31
N GLY A 64 17.60 1.69 8.25
CA GLY A 64 18.98 2.16 8.14
C GLY A 64 20.04 1.09 8.38
N VAL A 65 19.81 -0.14 7.92
CA VAL A 65 20.81 -1.21 8.04
C VAL A 65 22.10 -0.88 7.27
N ASP A 66 23.23 -1.38 7.77
CA ASP A 66 24.54 -1.31 7.11
C ASP A 66 24.62 -2.25 5.89
N ASP A 67 25.76 -2.25 5.20
CA ASP A 67 25.94 -3.05 3.98
C ASP A 67 25.83 -4.55 4.25
N ALA A 68 26.37 -5.02 5.38
CA ALA A 68 26.25 -6.42 5.78
C ALA A 68 24.79 -6.80 6.07
N GLY A 69 24.04 -5.92 6.74
CA GLY A 69 22.62 -6.06 6.98
C GLY A 69 21.79 -6.08 5.69
N LEU A 70 22.14 -5.23 4.71
CA LEU A 70 21.50 -5.21 3.40
C LEU A 70 21.75 -6.51 2.62
N GLN A 71 22.99 -7.01 2.60
CA GLN A 71 23.30 -8.30 1.96
C GLN A 71 22.57 -9.47 2.63
N ARG A 72 22.48 -9.46 3.97
CA ARG A 72 21.70 -10.44 4.72
C ARG A 72 20.21 -10.36 4.36
N LYS A 73 19.66 -9.15 4.19
CA LYS A 73 18.28 -8.94 3.78
C LYS A 73 18.01 -9.53 2.40
N PHE A 74 18.89 -9.27 1.42
CA PHE A 74 18.78 -9.88 0.08
C PHE A 74 18.78 -11.41 0.14
N SER A 75 19.72 -11.98 0.90
CA SER A 75 19.84 -13.44 1.07
C SER A 75 18.61 -14.06 1.73
N VAL A 76 18.07 -13.43 2.77
CA VAL A 76 16.89 -13.92 3.49
C VAL A 76 15.64 -13.85 2.61
N ILE A 77 15.45 -12.78 1.84
CA ILE A 77 14.33 -12.65 0.90
C ILE A 77 14.41 -13.74 -0.17
N GLY A 78 15.56 -13.87 -0.84
CA GLY A 78 15.76 -14.89 -1.88
C GLY A 78 15.49 -16.31 -1.35
N ARG A 79 16.07 -16.65 -0.20
CA ARG A 79 15.82 -17.95 0.45
C ARG A 79 14.35 -18.15 0.82
N GLY A 80 13.66 -17.10 1.27
CA GLY A 80 12.23 -17.15 1.58
C GLY A 80 11.40 -17.48 0.35
N LEU A 81 11.69 -16.86 -0.79
CA LEU A 81 11.04 -17.13 -2.06
C LEU A 81 11.34 -18.55 -2.55
N ASP A 82 12.59 -18.99 -2.51
CA ASP A 82 13.03 -20.30 -2.99
C ASP A 82 12.39 -21.47 -2.22
N ILE A 83 12.30 -21.34 -0.89
CA ILE A 83 11.73 -22.37 -0.02
C ILE A 83 10.21 -22.44 -0.18
N ASN A 84 9.53 -21.28 -0.22
CA ASN A 84 8.08 -21.25 -0.15
C ASN A 84 7.40 -21.30 -1.52
N LYS A 85 8.06 -20.81 -2.59
CA LYS A 85 7.55 -20.77 -3.96
C LYS A 85 6.12 -20.22 -4.03
N PRO A 86 5.91 -18.94 -3.67
CA PRO A 86 4.58 -18.34 -3.74
C PRO A 86 4.10 -18.23 -5.19
N ASP A 87 2.82 -18.50 -5.43
CA ASP A 87 2.17 -18.32 -6.73
C ASP A 87 1.75 -16.85 -6.90
N PRO A 88 2.35 -16.08 -7.84
CA PRO A 88 2.03 -14.67 -8.02
C PRO A 88 0.59 -14.42 -8.50
N LYS A 89 -0.16 -15.45 -8.90
CA LYS A 89 -1.57 -15.32 -9.28
C LYS A 89 -2.54 -15.51 -8.12
N ASP A 90 -2.05 -15.88 -6.94
CA ASP A 90 -2.84 -16.11 -5.73
C ASP A 90 -2.32 -15.22 -4.59
N GLY A 91 -2.99 -14.08 -4.39
CA GLY A 91 -2.61 -13.12 -3.35
C GLY A 91 -2.59 -13.71 -1.94
N VAL A 92 -3.46 -14.69 -1.63
CA VAL A 92 -3.47 -15.36 -0.32
C VAL A 92 -2.27 -16.30 -0.19
N ASP A 93 -1.89 -17.00 -1.26
CA ASP A 93 -0.69 -17.84 -1.28
C ASP A 93 0.58 -17.01 -1.06
N VAL A 94 0.72 -15.88 -1.76
CA VAL A 94 1.84 -14.93 -1.55
C VAL A 94 1.88 -14.43 -0.11
N LEU A 95 0.74 -13.94 0.41
CA LEU A 95 0.63 -13.41 1.77
C LEU A 95 1.00 -14.47 2.82
N SER A 96 0.42 -15.67 2.72
CA SER A 96 0.64 -16.75 3.70
C SER A 96 2.09 -17.24 3.71
N LYS A 97 2.75 -17.26 2.56
CA LYS A 97 4.11 -17.79 2.42
C LYS A 97 5.20 -16.80 2.80
N VAL A 98 5.10 -15.55 2.36
CA VAL A 98 6.20 -14.56 2.49
C VAL A 98 5.76 -13.18 3.00
N GLY A 99 4.49 -13.01 3.39
CA GLY A 99 3.96 -11.76 3.92
C GLY A 99 4.01 -11.63 5.44
N GLY A 100 3.05 -10.89 5.99
CA GLY A 100 2.91 -10.59 7.42
C GLY A 100 1.44 -10.29 7.78
N PHE A 101 1.07 -10.43 9.05
CA PHE A 101 -0.31 -10.25 9.51
C PHE A 101 -0.80 -8.82 9.30
N GLU A 102 0.07 -7.85 9.55
CA GLU A 102 -0.17 -6.43 9.33
C GLU A 102 -0.43 -6.12 7.85
N ILE A 103 0.28 -6.79 6.94
CA ILE A 103 0.10 -6.62 5.50
C ILE A 103 -1.26 -7.20 5.07
N GLY A 104 -1.63 -8.36 5.60
CA GLY A 104 -2.95 -8.95 5.39
C GLY A 104 -4.08 -8.06 5.90
N GLY A 105 -3.94 -7.52 7.11
CA GLY A 105 -4.88 -6.55 7.67
C GLY A 105 -5.03 -5.30 6.80
N LEU A 106 -3.93 -4.71 6.32
CA LEU A 106 -3.99 -3.56 5.41
C LEU A 106 -4.65 -3.89 4.06
N ALA A 107 -4.39 -5.08 3.51
CA ALA A 107 -5.04 -5.54 2.28
C ALA A 107 -6.55 -5.69 2.50
N GLY A 108 -6.94 -6.23 3.66
CA GLY A 108 -8.32 -6.31 4.10
C GLY A 108 -9.00 -4.95 4.21
N VAL A 109 -8.33 -3.94 4.81
CA VAL A 109 -8.85 -2.57 4.90
C VAL A 109 -9.16 -2.00 3.51
N MET A 110 -8.25 -2.20 2.56
CA MET A 110 -8.43 -1.74 1.18
C MET A 110 -9.62 -2.41 0.49
N ILE A 111 -9.74 -3.74 0.60
CA ILE A 111 -10.87 -4.49 0.00
C ILE A 111 -12.19 -4.09 0.66
N GLY A 112 -12.22 -3.99 1.99
CA GLY A 112 -13.41 -3.61 2.76
C GLY A 112 -13.92 -2.22 2.37
N ALA A 113 -13.02 -1.24 2.26
CA ALA A 113 -13.35 0.12 1.85
C ALA A 113 -13.82 0.20 0.39
N ALA A 114 -13.12 -0.46 -0.54
CA ALA A 114 -13.51 -0.54 -1.95
C ALA A 114 -14.91 -1.15 -2.11
N SER A 115 -15.29 -2.15 -1.30
CA SER A 115 -16.64 -2.75 -1.31
C SER A 115 -17.76 -1.78 -0.93
N LYS A 116 -17.41 -0.64 -0.31
CA LYS A 116 -18.32 0.45 0.08
C LYS A 116 -18.10 1.72 -0.71
N ASN A 117 -17.30 1.66 -1.78
CA ASN A 117 -16.90 2.80 -2.59
C ASN A 117 -16.22 3.92 -1.78
N VAL A 118 -15.56 3.58 -0.67
CA VAL A 118 -14.84 4.53 0.18
C VAL A 118 -13.37 4.56 -0.24
N PRO A 119 -12.80 5.73 -0.57
CA PRO A 119 -11.40 5.83 -0.97
C PRO A 119 -10.46 5.50 0.19
N VAL A 120 -9.29 4.94 -0.15
CA VAL A 120 -8.22 4.63 0.78
C VAL A 120 -6.94 5.34 0.36
N MET A 121 -6.39 6.14 1.26
CA MET A 121 -5.09 6.74 1.12
C MET A 121 -3.99 5.73 1.51
N VAL A 122 -3.27 5.24 0.51
CA VAL A 122 -2.17 4.27 0.64
C VAL A 122 -0.89 5.02 1.01
N ASP A 123 -0.25 4.61 2.12
CA ASP A 123 0.93 5.30 2.66
C ASP A 123 2.22 5.02 1.85
N GLY A 124 3.11 4.20 2.40
CA GLY A 124 4.43 3.93 1.85
C GLY A 124 4.58 2.51 1.30
N PHE A 125 5.82 2.02 1.42
CA PHE A 125 6.25 0.76 0.83
C PHE A 125 5.48 -0.47 1.36
N ILE A 126 5.19 -0.52 2.67
CA ILE A 126 4.48 -1.64 3.30
C ILE A 126 3.00 -1.63 2.88
N SER A 127 2.33 -0.48 2.97
CA SER A 127 0.95 -0.33 2.51
C SER A 127 0.81 -0.65 1.02
N THR A 128 1.79 -0.28 0.20
CA THR A 128 1.79 -0.64 -1.24
C THR A 128 1.95 -2.14 -1.45
N ALA A 129 2.72 -2.85 -0.60
CA ALA A 129 2.79 -4.31 -0.66
C ALA A 129 1.42 -4.94 -0.32
N ALA A 130 0.70 -4.38 0.66
CA ALA A 130 -0.67 -4.76 0.95
C ALA A 130 -1.63 -4.46 -0.23
N ALA A 131 -1.45 -3.33 -0.92
CA ALA A 131 -2.22 -2.99 -2.11
C ALA A 131 -2.00 -3.99 -3.25
N MET A 132 -0.77 -4.46 -3.47
CA MET A 132 -0.50 -5.51 -4.46
C MET A 132 -1.23 -6.81 -4.13
N ILE A 133 -1.32 -7.19 -2.85
CA ILE A 133 -2.13 -8.35 -2.41
C ILE A 133 -3.61 -8.08 -2.69
N ALA A 134 -4.14 -6.94 -2.25
CA ALA A 134 -5.55 -6.58 -2.43
C ALA A 134 -5.97 -6.57 -3.91
N ILE A 135 -5.17 -5.96 -4.78
CA ILE A 135 -5.44 -5.86 -6.22
C ILE A 135 -5.31 -7.22 -6.93
N THR A 136 -4.42 -8.08 -6.45
CA THR A 136 -4.35 -9.46 -6.98
C THR A 136 -5.61 -10.25 -6.65
N LEU A 137 -6.19 -10.03 -5.46
CA LEU A 137 -7.42 -10.70 -5.04
C LEU A 137 -8.67 -10.08 -5.67
N GLN A 138 -8.70 -8.75 -5.80
CA GLN A 138 -9.80 -7.98 -6.35
C GLN A 138 -9.25 -6.80 -7.16
N PRO A 139 -9.10 -6.93 -8.48
CA PRO A 139 -8.48 -5.92 -9.34
C PRO A 139 -9.14 -4.54 -9.26
N GLU A 140 -10.46 -4.48 -9.10
CA GLU A 140 -11.26 -3.24 -9.01
C GLU A 140 -10.95 -2.43 -7.75
N CYS A 141 -10.21 -2.98 -6.77
CA CYS A 141 -9.76 -2.20 -5.62
C CYS A 141 -8.95 -0.97 -6.04
N VAL A 142 -8.17 -1.07 -7.13
CA VAL A 142 -7.25 0.00 -7.57
C VAL A 142 -7.97 1.33 -7.79
N ASP A 143 -9.23 1.31 -8.22
CA ASP A 143 -10.03 2.51 -8.50
C ASP A 143 -10.38 3.31 -7.23
N TYR A 144 -10.23 2.70 -6.05
CA TYR A 144 -10.47 3.31 -4.74
C TYR A 144 -9.18 3.64 -3.99
N LEU A 145 -8.00 3.30 -4.53
CA LEU A 145 -6.72 3.53 -3.87
C LEU A 145 -6.05 4.81 -4.38
N ILE A 146 -5.75 5.72 -3.45
CA ILE A 146 -5.00 6.93 -3.72
C ILE A 146 -3.62 6.79 -3.08
N PHE A 147 -2.55 6.84 -3.88
CA PHE A 147 -1.19 6.64 -3.38
C PHE A 147 -0.63 7.96 -2.87
N ALA A 148 -0.39 8.05 -1.56
CA ALA A 148 -0.08 9.30 -0.90
C ALA A 148 1.29 9.85 -1.32
N HIS A 149 2.33 9.01 -1.27
CA HIS A 149 3.68 9.48 -1.54
C HIS A 149 4.59 8.42 -2.16
N ARG A 150 5.62 8.88 -2.85
CA ARG A 150 6.79 8.07 -3.17
C ARG A 150 7.69 7.99 -1.93
N SER A 151 7.92 6.79 -1.42
CA SER A 151 8.84 6.57 -0.31
C SER A 151 10.28 6.42 -0.82
N ARG A 152 11.22 6.56 0.11
CA ARG A 152 12.66 6.36 -0.13
C ARG A 152 13.11 4.90 -0.20
N GLU A 153 12.21 3.95 0.01
CA GLU A 153 12.55 2.54 -0.18
C GLU A 153 12.77 2.26 -1.67
N ASN A 154 13.86 1.57 -1.99
CA ASN A 154 14.37 1.38 -3.35
C ASN A 154 13.30 0.82 -4.31
N GLY A 155 12.58 -0.21 -3.87
CA GLY A 155 11.56 -0.87 -4.68
C GLY A 155 10.22 -0.13 -4.79
N HIS A 156 9.99 0.94 -4.03
CA HIS A 156 8.65 1.53 -3.97
C HIS A 156 8.23 2.15 -5.32
N ALA A 157 9.14 2.84 -6.00
CA ALA A 157 8.87 3.37 -7.34
C ALA A 157 8.52 2.27 -8.35
N LEU A 158 9.17 1.11 -8.25
CA LEU A 158 8.92 -0.04 -9.11
C LEU A 158 7.55 -0.68 -8.82
N MET A 159 7.13 -0.71 -7.54
CA MET A 159 5.79 -1.19 -7.17
C MET A 159 4.69 -0.27 -7.69
N LEU A 160 4.87 1.05 -7.60
CA LEU A 160 3.94 2.04 -8.15
C LEU A 160 3.83 1.91 -9.69
N GLU A 161 4.96 1.68 -10.36
CA GLU A 161 4.99 1.41 -11.81
C GLU A 161 4.27 0.12 -12.17
N TRP A 162 4.49 -0.97 -11.42
CA TRP A 162 3.78 -2.24 -11.61
C TRP A 162 2.28 -2.10 -11.44
N LEU A 163 1.85 -1.26 -10.49
CA LEU A 163 0.44 -0.92 -10.26
C LEU A 163 -0.15 0.05 -11.29
N GLY A 164 0.68 0.71 -12.11
CA GLY A 164 0.23 1.71 -13.08
C GLY A 164 -0.28 3.01 -12.45
N VAL A 165 0.16 3.33 -11.22
CA VAL A 165 -0.34 4.46 -10.43
C VAL A 165 0.72 5.55 -10.22
N LYS A 166 0.26 6.79 -9.97
CA LYS A 166 1.13 7.93 -9.66
C LYS A 166 0.85 8.42 -8.23
N PRO A 167 1.88 8.59 -7.39
CA PRO A 167 1.70 9.12 -6.04
C PRO A 167 1.43 10.64 -6.06
N LEU A 168 0.75 11.14 -5.02
CA LEU A 168 0.48 12.59 -4.86
C LEU A 168 1.75 13.37 -4.51
N LEU A 169 2.60 12.82 -3.64
CA LEU A 169 3.72 13.51 -3.01
C LEU A 169 5.07 12.80 -3.28
N ASP A 170 6.15 13.57 -3.25
CA ASP A 170 7.53 13.08 -3.33
C ASP A 170 8.41 13.91 -2.38
N LEU A 171 8.39 13.52 -1.10
CA LEU A 171 8.91 14.31 0.03
C LEU A 171 10.07 13.60 0.77
N ASP A 172 10.72 12.62 0.14
CA ASP A 172 11.80 11.80 0.73
C ASP A 172 11.39 11.02 2.01
N LEU A 173 10.09 10.79 2.22
CA LEU A 173 9.56 10.12 3.42
C LEU A 173 9.86 8.61 3.44
N ARG A 174 10.07 8.07 4.64
CA ARG A 174 10.35 6.63 4.88
C ARG A 174 10.02 6.15 6.29
N LEU A 175 9.15 6.87 7.00
CA LEU A 175 8.77 6.48 8.37
C LEU A 175 7.79 5.31 8.36
N GLY A 176 6.78 5.35 7.48
CA GLY A 176 5.64 4.46 7.54
C GLY A 176 4.58 5.03 8.48
N GLU A 177 3.91 4.16 9.24
CA GLU A 177 2.92 4.50 10.28
C GLU A 177 1.69 5.27 9.75
N GLY A 178 1.52 5.38 8.43
CA GLY A 178 0.43 6.15 7.82
C GLY A 178 0.70 7.64 7.75
N THR A 179 1.95 8.06 7.95
CA THR A 179 2.30 9.49 7.96
C THR A 179 2.14 10.17 6.61
N GLY A 180 2.52 9.50 5.52
CA GLY A 180 2.23 9.95 4.16
C GLY A 180 0.73 9.94 3.88
N ALA A 181 0.02 8.89 4.31
CA ALA A 181 -1.43 8.82 4.16
C ALA A 181 -2.16 9.99 4.87
N ALA A 182 -1.77 10.34 6.09
CA ALA A 182 -2.33 11.50 6.79
C ALA A 182 -2.14 12.81 6.01
N LEU A 183 -0.95 13.04 5.44
CA LEU A 183 -0.70 14.19 4.56
C LEU A 183 -1.54 14.15 3.28
N GLY A 184 -1.67 12.97 2.67
CA GLY A 184 -2.48 12.76 1.48
C GLY A 184 -3.96 13.04 1.70
N ILE A 185 -4.50 12.70 2.88
CA ILE A 185 -5.91 12.99 3.22
C ILE A 185 -6.15 14.51 3.24
N SER A 186 -5.23 15.31 3.77
CA SER A 186 -5.34 16.78 3.70
C SER A 186 -5.37 17.30 2.25
N MET A 187 -4.66 16.66 1.32
CA MET A 187 -4.74 17.00 -0.10
C MET A 187 -6.08 16.63 -0.72
N ALA A 188 -6.64 15.47 -0.35
CA ALA A 188 -7.96 15.05 -0.81
C ALA A 188 -9.05 16.03 -0.32
N GLU A 189 -8.98 16.45 0.96
CA GLU A 189 -9.89 17.47 1.50
C GLU A 189 -9.75 18.80 0.74
N ALA A 190 -8.52 19.24 0.47
CA ALA A 190 -8.28 20.44 -0.33
C ALA A 190 -8.90 20.33 -1.73
N ALA A 191 -8.75 19.18 -2.41
CA ALA A 191 -9.36 18.96 -3.72
C ALA A 191 -10.89 19.04 -3.67
N CYS A 192 -11.52 18.45 -2.66
CA CYS A 192 -12.97 18.54 -2.46
C CYS A 192 -13.43 19.99 -2.24
N LYS A 193 -12.71 20.76 -1.41
CA LYS A 193 -13.03 22.18 -1.17
C LYS A 193 -12.82 23.04 -2.41
N LEU A 194 -11.77 22.80 -3.19
CA LEU A 194 -11.57 23.51 -4.46
C LEU A 194 -12.76 23.29 -5.41
N LEU A 195 -13.27 22.07 -5.50
CA LEU A 195 -14.43 21.77 -6.33
C LEU A 195 -15.73 22.38 -5.80
N ALA A 196 -15.94 22.37 -4.48
CA ALA A 196 -17.19 22.79 -3.86
C ALA A 196 -17.30 24.29 -3.59
N GLU A 197 -16.18 24.97 -3.35
CA GLU A 197 -16.15 26.34 -2.80
C GLU A 197 -15.52 27.37 -3.75
N MET A 198 -14.76 26.96 -4.77
CA MET A 198 -14.24 27.93 -5.74
C MET A 198 -15.36 28.43 -6.65
N ALA A 199 -15.46 29.75 -6.75
CA ALA A 199 -16.33 30.40 -7.72
C ALA A 199 -15.94 30.01 -9.15
N THR A 200 -16.95 29.73 -9.96
CA THR A 200 -16.82 29.58 -11.41
C THR A 200 -16.43 30.91 -12.07
N PHE A 201 -15.92 30.87 -13.31
CA PHE A 201 -15.59 32.10 -14.05
C PHE A 201 -16.77 33.07 -14.16
N GLY A 202 -18.00 32.54 -14.31
CA GLY A 202 -19.23 33.33 -14.33
C GLY A 202 -19.51 34.04 -13.00
N GLU A 203 -19.36 33.33 -11.88
CA GLU A 203 -19.54 33.90 -10.53
C GLU A 203 -18.44 34.91 -10.17
N ALA A 204 -17.22 34.68 -10.66
CA ALA A 204 -16.07 35.55 -10.45
C ALA A 204 -16.03 36.77 -11.41
N GLY A 205 -16.94 36.84 -12.38
CA GLY A 205 -16.99 37.93 -13.36
C GLY A 205 -15.77 38.01 -14.27
N VAL A 206 -15.11 36.87 -14.53
CA VAL A 206 -13.92 36.78 -15.37
C VAL A 206 -14.36 36.54 -16.82
N SER A 207 -13.89 37.38 -17.75
CA SER A 207 -14.21 37.23 -19.17
C SER A 207 -13.58 35.96 -19.75
N GLU A 208 -14.37 35.10 -20.39
CA GLU A 208 -13.89 33.97 -21.19
C GLU A 208 -13.03 34.47 -22.35
N ARG A 209 -11.71 34.56 -22.13
CA ARG A 209 -10.71 34.67 -23.20
C ARG A 209 -9.68 33.60 -22.93
N GLU A 210 -9.74 32.53 -23.73
CA GLU A 210 -8.64 31.59 -23.91
C GLU A 210 -7.44 32.27 -24.58
#